data_AF-A0A0D3QDW5-F1
#
_entry.id   AF-A0A0D3QDW5-F1
#
_cell.length_a   1.000
_cell.length_b   1.000
_cell.length_c   1.000
_cell.angle_alpha   90.00
_cell.angle_beta   90.00
_cell.angle_gamma   90.00
#
_symmetry.space_group_name_H-M   'P 1'
#
loop_
_entity.id
_entity.type
_entity.pdbx_description
1 polymer ?
#
loop_
_entity_poly.entity_id
_entity_poly.type
_entity_poly.pdbx_seq_one_letter_code
_entity_poly.pdbx_strand_id
1 'polypeptide(L)'
;MERISVQDHRSVYERLCKDYLNLKLLTQNACHGPERLERCKQSVRQDIHSCRKLSRITQFEQLVALMEQRNLLSLLKPDLIERFVLALDTTEVGSALTSYRDALRSHYEPVRRFYLEDLRHRDRRTLLEKEVERIKLQEATEPPAVTPTAATNAKRDAYLRQRDSIYSLLQLEIGKCWKVFGRFLNVPAGELDEIEERNRQDLKTRIYETLERAEMQYDDAALDQYVGVLLKALESSRRKDLKRKIETMLQR
;
A
#
# COMPACT_ATOMS: atom_id res chain seq x y z
N MET A 1 26.87 -36.15 12.54
CA MET A 1 25.82 -35.36 11.87
C MET A 1 24.66 -35.26 12.84
N GLU A 2 24.58 -34.17 13.59
CA GLU A 2 23.49 -33.94 14.54
C GLU A 2 22.21 -33.60 13.76
N ARG A 3 21.15 -34.38 13.98
CA ARG A 3 19.82 -34.11 13.42
C ARG A 3 19.21 -32.97 14.24
N ILE A 4 19.40 -31.73 13.79
CA ILE A 4 18.75 -30.55 14.39
C ILE A 4 17.24 -30.68 14.18
N SER A 5 16.45 -30.54 15.25
CA SER A 5 14.99 -30.68 15.23
C SER A 5 14.32 -29.40 14.71
N VAL A 6 13.10 -29.52 14.16
CA VAL A 6 12.28 -28.37 13.72
C VAL A 6 12.03 -27.37 14.86
N GLN A 7 11.93 -27.86 16.10
CA GLN A 7 11.73 -27.03 17.28
C GLN A 7 12.97 -26.19 17.63
N ASP A 8 14.17 -26.73 17.38
CA ASP A 8 15.43 -26.01 17.55
C ASP A 8 15.53 -24.87 16.53
N HIS A 9 15.12 -25.11 15.29
CA HIS A 9 15.11 -24.09 14.24
C HIS A 9 14.15 -22.92 14.51
N ARG A 10 12.99 -23.18 15.13
CA ARG A 10 12.07 -22.10 15.53
C ARG A 10 12.69 -21.21 16.62
N SER A 11 13.34 -21.82 17.61
CA SER A 11 14.02 -21.08 18.68
C SER A 11 15.18 -20.21 18.14
N VAL A 12 15.91 -20.71 17.13
CA VAL A 12 16.96 -19.96 16.43
C VAL A 12 16.37 -18.78 15.66
N TYR A 13 15.26 -18.98 14.95
CA TYR A 13 14.55 -17.90 14.27
C TYR A 13 14.09 -16.80 15.23
N GLU A 14 13.49 -17.16 16.36
CA GLU A 14 13.04 -16.21 17.39
C GLU A 14 14.21 -15.44 18.02
N ARG A 15 15.35 -16.11 18.23
CA ARG A 15 16.58 -15.46 18.67
C ARG A 15 17.08 -14.44 17.63
N LEU A 16 17.17 -14.82 16.36
CA LEU A 16 17.58 -13.91 15.28
C LEU A 16 16.62 -12.73 15.08
N CYS A 17 15.32 -12.90 15.34
CA CYS A 17 14.37 -11.78 15.38
C CYS A 17 14.75 -10.77 16.47
N LYS A 18 15.09 -11.24 17.67
CA LYS A 18 15.55 -10.38 18.78
C LYS A 18 16.90 -9.74 18.45
N ASP A 19 17.84 -10.49 17.91
CA ASP A 19 19.17 -9.98 17.56
C ASP A 19 19.09 -8.91 16.47
N TYR A 20 18.24 -9.09 15.46
CA TYR A 20 17.99 -8.07 14.44
C TYR A 20 17.37 -6.79 15.04
N LEU A 21 16.43 -6.92 15.98
CA LEU A 21 15.87 -5.76 16.68
C LEU A 21 16.94 -5.05 17.52
N ASN A 22 17.74 -5.80 18.26
CA ASN A 22 18.85 -5.27 19.05
C ASN A 22 19.87 -4.55 18.17
N LEU A 23 20.19 -5.09 16.99
CA LEU A 23 21.08 -4.45 16.03
C LEU A 23 20.55 -3.08 15.57
N LYS A 24 19.23 -3.00 15.28
CA LYS A 24 18.60 -1.72 14.93
C LYS A 24 18.66 -0.71 16.08
N LEU A 25 18.34 -1.14 17.30
CA LEU A 25 18.40 -0.29 18.50
C LEU A 25 19.83 0.18 18.79
N LEU A 26 20.82 -0.71 18.66
CA LEU A 26 22.23 -0.37 18.85
C LEU A 26 22.69 0.67 17.83
N THR A 27 22.30 0.51 16.57
CA THR A 27 22.62 1.47 15.50
C THR A 27 21.94 2.82 15.73
N GLN A 28 20.67 2.80 16.16
CA GLN A 28 19.91 4.00 16.53
C GLN A 28 20.57 4.74 17.69
N ASN A 29 20.99 4.01 18.73
CA ASN A 29 21.72 4.58 19.86
C ASN A 29 23.08 5.14 19.41
N ALA A 30 23.80 4.50 18.49
CA ALA A 30 25.04 5.08 17.96
C ALA A 30 24.83 6.37 17.14
N CYS A 31 23.62 6.60 16.62
CA CYS A 31 23.25 7.75 15.81
C CYS A 31 22.75 8.93 16.65
N HIS A 32 23.64 9.51 17.47
CA HIS A 32 23.33 10.71 18.24
C HIS A 32 23.62 12.01 17.46
N GLY A 33 22.58 12.83 17.27
CA GLY A 33 22.70 14.17 16.71
C GLY A 33 22.47 14.27 15.19
N PRO A 34 22.15 15.48 14.70
CA PRO A 34 21.71 15.70 13.32
C PRO A 34 22.83 15.45 12.29
N GLU A 35 24.09 15.74 12.62
CA GLU A 35 25.22 15.53 11.71
C GLU A 35 25.46 14.05 11.40
N ARG A 36 25.37 13.19 12.42
CA ARG A 36 25.51 11.73 12.26
C ARG A 36 24.36 11.17 11.41
N LEU A 37 23.14 11.66 11.64
CA LEU A 37 21.99 11.29 10.84
C LEU A 37 22.17 11.70 9.36
N GLU A 38 22.69 12.90 9.08
CA GLU A 38 22.97 13.31 7.70
C GLU A 38 24.05 12.45 7.02
N ARG A 39 25.11 12.06 7.74
CA ARG A 39 26.09 11.09 7.22
C ARG A 39 25.44 9.75 6.87
N CYS A 40 24.56 9.24 7.73
CA CYS A 40 23.78 8.03 7.45
C CYS A 40 22.88 8.20 6.22
N LYS A 41 22.16 9.33 6.08
CA LYS A 41 21.34 9.60 4.88
C LYS A 41 22.18 9.62 3.61
N GLN A 42 23.37 10.22 3.67
CA GLN A 42 24.27 10.31 2.53
C GLN A 42 24.80 8.93 2.12
N SER A 43 25.11 8.05 3.08
CA SER A 43 25.64 6.72 2.80
C SER A 43 24.65 5.78 2.10
N VAL A 44 23.33 6.01 2.25
CA VAL A 44 22.27 5.23 1.59
C VAL A 44 21.52 6.01 0.51
N ARG A 45 22.01 7.19 0.13
CA ARG A 45 21.35 8.09 -0.82
C ARG A 45 21.12 7.44 -2.18
N GLN A 46 22.11 6.67 -2.63
CA GLN A 46 22.06 5.98 -3.92
C GLN A 46 20.99 4.90 -3.92
N ASP A 47 20.78 4.14 -2.84
CA ASP A 47 19.81 3.03 -2.83
C ASP A 47 18.36 3.53 -2.70
N ILE A 48 18.13 4.65 -2.00
CA ILE A 48 16.79 5.20 -1.77
C ILE A 48 16.24 5.95 -3.00
N HIS A 49 17.13 6.50 -3.84
CA HIS A 49 16.80 7.28 -5.06
C HIS A 49 15.71 8.35 -4.83
N SER A 50 15.70 9.01 -3.67
CA SER A 50 14.69 10.02 -3.36
C SER A 50 15.20 11.07 -2.37
N CYS A 51 15.81 12.13 -2.89
CA CYS A 51 16.28 13.28 -2.10
C CYS A 51 15.17 13.88 -1.24
N ARG A 52 13.94 13.96 -1.78
CA ARG A 52 12.77 14.50 -1.07
C ARG A 52 12.35 13.66 0.13
N LYS A 53 12.44 12.32 0.05
CA LYS A 53 12.10 11.46 1.19
C LYS A 53 13.19 11.51 2.26
N LEU A 54 14.46 11.54 1.83
CA LEU A 54 15.61 11.70 2.71
C LEU A 54 15.62 13.03 3.47
N SER A 55 15.25 14.13 2.81
CA SER A 55 15.23 15.46 3.45
C SER A 55 14.15 15.59 4.54
N ARG A 56 13.11 14.76 4.50
CA ARG A 56 12.01 14.76 5.48
C ARG A 56 12.30 13.94 6.72
N ILE A 57 13.34 13.11 6.68
CA ILE A 57 13.73 12.27 7.81
C ILE A 57 14.38 13.15 8.87
N THR A 58 13.84 13.15 10.09
CA THR A 58 14.39 13.90 11.23
C THR A 58 14.96 12.99 12.30
N GLN A 59 14.66 11.70 12.26
CA GLN A 59 15.11 10.70 13.22
C GLN A 59 15.60 9.42 12.51
N PHE A 60 16.52 8.69 13.12
CA PHE A 60 17.17 7.53 12.50
C PHE A 60 16.19 6.38 12.22
N GLU A 61 15.21 6.19 13.10
CA GLU A 61 14.16 5.17 12.99
C GLU A 61 13.34 5.35 11.71
N GLN A 62 13.13 6.61 11.29
CA GLN A 62 12.43 6.93 10.05
C GLN A 62 13.27 6.54 8.82
N LEU A 63 14.61 6.66 8.90
CA LEU A 63 15.52 6.19 7.86
C LEU A 63 15.47 4.67 7.73
N VAL A 64 15.55 3.96 8.85
CA VAL A 64 15.46 2.49 8.91
C VAL A 64 14.11 2.01 8.38
N ALA A 65 13.00 2.62 8.82
CA ALA A 65 11.67 2.28 8.34
C ALA A 65 11.52 2.51 6.83
N LEU A 66 12.08 3.61 6.29
CA LEU A 66 12.07 3.87 4.85
C LEU A 66 12.85 2.79 4.08
N MET A 67 13.97 2.31 4.62
CA MET A 67 14.75 1.23 3.99
C MET A 67 14.03 -0.11 4.04
N GLU A 68 13.37 -0.43 5.16
CA GLU A 68 12.54 -1.64 5.27
C GLU A 68 11.35 -1.59 4.28
N GLN A 69 10.68 -0.44 4.16
CA GLN A 69 9.60 -0.23 3.17
C GLN A 69 10.05 -0.40 1.72
N ARG A 70 11.33 -0.13 1.43
CA ARG A 70 11.93 -0.29 0.10
C ARG A 70 12.54 -1.68 -0.11
N ASN A 71 12.40 -2.60 0.86
CA ASN A 71 13.02 -3.92 0.84
C ASN A 71 14.56 -3.88 0.69
N LEU A 72 15.15 -2.77 1.16
CA LEU A 72 16.60 -2.57 1.20
C LEU A 72 17.18 -3.18 2.48
N LEU A 73 16.42 -3.13 3.57
CA LEU A 73 16.79 -3.69 4.86
C LEU A 73 15.71 -4.69 5.32
N SER A 74 16.13 -5.83 5.84
CA SER A 74 15.25 -6.81 6.49
C SER A 74 16.06 -7.77 7.36
N LEU A 75 15.38 -8.65 8.12
CA LEU A 75 16.02 -9.73 8.87
C LEU A 75 16.97 -10.57 7.98
N LEU A 76 16.57 -10.83 6.73
CA LEU A 76 17.39 -11.61 5.80
C LEU A 76 18.41 -10.78 5.00
N LYS A 77 18.36 -9.44 5.12
CA LYS A 77 19.20 -8.49 4.36
C LYS A 77 19.75 -7.41 5.30
N PRO A 78 20.69 -7.76 6.20
CA PRO A 78 21.25 -6.80 7.15
C PRO A 78 22.34 -5.91 6.55
N ASP A 79 22.81 -6.19 5.34
CA ASP A 79 24.09 -5.68 4.80
C ASP A 79 24.19 -4.16 4.74
N LEU A 80 23.08 -3.45 4.51
CA LEU A 80 23.12 -1.98 4.47
C LEU A 80 23.43 -1.33 5.82
N ILE A 81 23.33 -2.06 6.93
CA ILE A 81 23.77 -1.57 8.25
C ILE A 81 25.28 -1.33 8.27
N GLU A 82 26.06 -2.04 7.44
CA GLU A 82 27.50 -1.83 7.32
C GLU A 82 27.84 -0.39 6.89
N ARG A 83 26.97 0.24 6.08
CA ARG A 83 27.15 1.65 5.70
C ARG A 83 26.94 2.62 6.87
N PHE A 84 26.15 2.22 7.87
CA PHE A 84 25.97 3.00 9.09
C PHE A 84 27.13 2.79 10.06
N VAL A 85 27.69 1.59 10.14
CA VAL A 85 28.93 1.32 10.90
C VAL A 85 30.03 2.30 10.46
N LEU A 86 30.24 2.43 9.15
CA LEU A 86 31.22 3.36 8.58
C LEU A 86 30.85 4.84 8.81
N ALA A 87 29.57 5.20 8.65
CA ALA A 87 29.12 6.59 8.80
C ALA A 87 29.15 7.10 10.25
N LEU A 88 28.94 6.19 11.21
CA LEU A 88 28.84 6.46 12.64
C LEU A 88 30.14 6.18 13.40
N ASP A 89 31.12 5.53 12.76
CA ASP A 89 32.41 5.14 13.33
C ASP A 89 32.26 4.34 14.64
N THR A 90 31.47 3.27 14.58
CA THR A 90 31.10 2.45 15.74
C THR A 90 31.49 0.99 15.54
N THR A 91 32.50 0.57 16.28
CA THR A 91 32.98 -0.81 16.31
C THR A 91 31.99 -1.76 16.96
N GLU A 92 31.19 -1.29 17.92
CA GLU A 92 30.15 -2.06 18.60
C GLU A 92 29.02 -2.49 17.65
N VAL A 93 28.55 -1.59 16.79
CA VAL A 93 27.55 -1.96 15.76
C VAL A 93 28.16 -2.91 14.74
N GLY A 94 29.44 -2.71 14.38
CA GLY A 94 30.17 -3.58 13.47
C GLY A 94 30.33 -5.02 13.98
N SER A 95 30.71 -5.18 15.25
CA SER A 95 30.86 -6.51 15.87
C SER A 95 29.51 -7.22 16.03
N ALA A 96 28.45 -6.49 16.41
CA ALA A 96 27.09 -7.01 16.48
C ALA A 96 26.58 -7.45 15.10
N LEU A 97 26.81 -6.65 14.05
CA LEU A 97 26.45 -6.99 12.68
C LEU A 97 27.20 -8.24 12.19
N THR A 98 28.49 -8.37 12.49
CA THR A 98 29.29 -9.54 12.11
C THR A 98 28.74 -10.80 12.77
N SER A 99 28.53 -10.76 14.09
CA SER A 99 27.97 -11.88 14.85
C SER A 99 26.58 -12.29 14.33
N TYR A 100 25.75 -11.29 13.99
CA TYR A 100 24.44 -11.52 13.39
C TYR A 100 24.53 -12.22 12.03
N ARG A 101 25.44 -11.77 11.15
CA ARG A 101 25.68 -12.36 9.82
C ARG A 101 26.12 -13.81 9.92
N ASP A 102 27.02 -14.12 10.85
CA ASP A 102 27.53 -15.48 11.05
C ASP A 102 26.43 -16.43 11.54
N ALA A 103 25.62 -15.98 12.51
CA ALA A 103 24.47 -16.73 12.99
C ALA A 103 23.41 -16.93 11.88
N LEU A 104 23.10 -15.88 11.12
CA LEU A 104 22.15 -15.95 10.00
C LEU A 104 22.65 -16.90 8.91
N ARG A 105 23.93 -16.84 8.53
CA ARG A 105 24.52 -17.72 7.50
C ARG A 105 24.47 -19.18 7.92
N SER A 106 24.74 -19.47 9.20
CA SER A 106 24.74 -20.82 9.75
C SER A 106 23.34 -21.46 9.78
N HIS A 107 22.28 -20.64 9.77
CA HIS A 107 20.90 -21.09 9.89
C HIS A 107 19.97 -20.53 8.81
N TYR A 108 20.53 -20.15 7.65
CA TYR A 108 19.83 -19.33 6.66
C TYR A 108 18.52 -19.98 6.17
N GLU A 109 18.56 -21.26 5.77
CA GLU A 109 17.40 -21.94 5.19
C GLU A 109 16.22 -22.07 6.17
N PRO A 110 16.41 -22.59 7.39
CA PRO A 110 15.34 -22.62 8.39
C PRO A 110 14.78 -21.22 8.73
N VAL A 111 15.67 -20.24 8.89
CA VAL A 111 15.29 -18.86 9.23
C VAL A 111 14.50 -18.21 8.11
N ARG A 112 14.92 -18.39 6.85
CA ARG A 112 14.22 -17.90 5.67
C ARG A 112 12.82 -18.48 5.57
N ARG A 113 12.67 -19.79 5.82
CA ARG A 113 11.36 -20.45 5.82
C ARG A 113 10.40 -19.82 6.82
N PHE A 114 10.82 -19.71 8.10
CA PHE A 114 9.97 -19.13 9.14
C PHE A 114 9.70 -17.63 8.91
N TYR A 115 10.70 -16.88 8.43
CA TYR A 115 10.51 -15.48 8.08
C TYR A 115 9.44 -15.28 7.01
N LEU A 116 9.46 -16.08 5.94
CA LEU A 116 8.46 -16.00 4.87
C LEU A 116 7.08 -16.47 5.32
N GLU A 117 7.01 -17.48 6.19
CA GLU A 117 5.76 -17.93 6.80
C GLU A 117 5.14 -16.85 7.69
N ASP A 118 5.93 -16.23 8.57
CA ASP A 118 5.50 -15.10 9.39
C ASP A 118 5.04 -13.91 8.52
N LEU A 119 5.73 -13.62 7.42
CA LEU A 119 5.34 -12.54 6.49
C LEU A 119 3.98 -12.84 5.85
N ARG A 120 3.77 -14.08 5.39
CA ARG A 120 2.48 -14.55 4.86
C ARG A 120 1.38 -14.49 5.90
N HIS A 121 1.68 -14.81 7.16
CA HIS A 121 0.71 -14.74 8.25
C HIS A 121 0.36 -13.31 8.63
N ARG A 122 1.33 -12.38 8.61
CA ARG A 122 1.07 -10.95 8.79
C ARG A 122 0.22 -10.41 7.66
N ASP A 123 0.57 -10.69 6.40
CA ASP A 123 -0.23 -10.27 5.25
C ASP A 123 -1.64 -10.87 5.33
N ARG A 124 -1.77 -12.16 5.66
CA ARG A 124 -3.07 -12.81 5.85
C ARG A 124 -3.85 -12.19 7.00
N ARG A 125 -3.22 -11.86 8.12
CA ARG A 125 -3.86 -11.17 9.25
C ARG A 125 -4.31 -9.78 8.86
N THR A 126 -3.50 -9.00 8.15
CA THR A 126 -3.89 -7.69 7.63
C THR A 126 -4.99 -7.79 6.58
N LEU A 127 -4.99 -8.84 5.73
CA LEU A 127 -6.07 -9.11 4.80
C LEU A 127 -7.37 -9.48 5.53
N LEU A 128 -7.28 -10.32 6.58
CA LEU A 128 -8.41 -10.67 7.43
C LEU A 128 -8.91 -9.47 8.24
N GLU A 129 -8.03 -8.61 8.75
CA GLU A 129 -8.38 -7.36 9.44
C GLU A 129 -9.12 -6.42 8.47
N LYS A 130 -8.62 -6.27 7.23
CA LYS A 130 -9.32 -5.52 6.18
C LYS A 130 -10.66 -6.15 5.79
N GLU A 131 -10.74 -7.47 5.73
CA GLU A 131 -11.98 -8.18 5.42
C GLU A 131 -13.00 -8.07 6.57
N VAL A 132 -12.54 -8.16 7.82
CA VAL A 132 -13.37 -7.92 9.02
C VAL A 132 -13.79 -6.46 9.10
N GLU A 133 -12.94 -5.50 8.75
CA GLU A 133 -13.35 -4.10 8.60
C GLU A 133 -14.39 -3.94 7.49
N ARG A 134 -14.24 -4.61 6.34
CA ARG A 134 -15.25 -4.64 5.29
C ARG A 134 -16.56 -5.24 5.78
N ILE A 135 -16.53 -6.37 6.48
CA ILE A 135 -17.71 -7.03 7.04
C ILE A 135 -18.36 -6.15 8.10
N LYS A 136 -17.59 -5.52 9.00
CA LYS A 136 -18.12 -4.57 9.99
C LYS A 136 -18.71 -3.31 9.34
N LEU A 137 -18.13 -2.84 8.24
CA LEU A 137 -18.69 -1.76 7.44
C LEU A 137 -19.95 -2.22 6.69
N GLN A 138 -20.03 -3.49 6.27
CA GLN A 138 -21.23 -4.08 5.69
C GLN A 138 -22.32 -4.34 6.73
N GLU A 139 -22.01 -4.86 7.92
CA GLU A 139 -22.93 -5.07 9.04
C GLU A 139 -23.42 -3.74 9.64
N ALA A 140 -22.57 -2.71 9.69
CA ALA A 140 -23.00 -1.35 10.03
C ALA A 140 -23.84 -0.68 8.92
N THR A 141 -23.92 -1.30 7.73
CA THR A 141 -24.72 -0.85 6.58
C THR A 141 -25.77 -1.89 6.18
N GLU A 142 -26.02 -2.94 6.98
CA GLU A 142 -27.21 -3.76 6.80
C GLU A 142 -28.37 -2.99 7.46
N PRO A 143 -29.29 -2.42 6.68
CA PRO A 143 -30.54 -1.96 7.25
C PRO A 143 -31.30 -3.20 7.74
N PRO A 144 -32.09 -3.11 8.82
CA PRO A 144 -33.15 -4.09 9.02
C PRO A 144 -33.96 -4.17 7.73
N ALA A 145 -34.51 -5.33 7.40
CA ALA A 145 -35.41 -5.47 6.25
C ALA A 145 -36.51 -4.38 6.30
N VAL A 146 -36.39 -3.33 5.50
CA VAL A 146 -37.42 -2.29 5.35
C VAL A 146 -37.46 -1.80 3.91
N THR A 147 -38.58 -2.13 3.27
CA THR A 147 -39.30 -1.42 2.21
C THR A 147 -38.61 -0.21 1.55
N PRO A 148 -38.50 -0.16 0.21
CA PRO A 148 -37.89 0.95 -0.51
C PRO A 148 -38.68 2.25 -0.30
N THR A 149 -37.98 3.28 0.18
CA THR A 149 -38.50 4.64 0.38
C THR A 149 -38.30 5.48 -0.90
N ALA A 150 -39.24 6.38 -1.20
CA ALA A 150 -39.29 7.16 -2.44
C ALA A 150 -38.06 8.05 -2.76
N ALA A 151 -37.15 8.27 -1.80
CA ALA A 151 -35.98 9.14 -1.95
C ALA A 151 -34.79 8.49 -2.68
N THR A 152 -34.61 7.16 -2.61
CA THR A 152 -33.59 6.43 -3.37
C THR A 152 -33.96 6.37 -4.85
N ASN A 153 -35.24 6.14 -5.17
CA ASN A 153 -35.72 6.15 -6.55
C ASN A 153 -35.42 7.48 -7.28
N ALA A 154 -35.55 8.62 -6.59
CA ALA A 154 -35.30 9.94 -7.19
C ALA A 154 -33.82 10.16 -7.59
N LYS A 155 -32.85 9.66 -6.79
CA LYS A 155 -31.42 9.80 -7.10
C LYS A 155 -31.00 8.87 -8.24
N ARG A 156 -31.52 7.65 -8.23
CA ARG A 156 -31.36 6.69 -9.33
C ARG A 156 -31.84 7.28 -10.64
N ASP A 157 -33.07 7.82 -10.66
CA ASP A 157 -33.67 8.37 -11.87
C ASP A 157 -32.91 9.62 -12.38
N ALA A 158 -32.40 10.45 -11.47
CA ALA A 158 -31.55 11.58 -11.82
C ALA A 158 -30.21 11.13 -12.45
N TYR A 159 -29.59 10.10 -11.89
CA TYR A 159 -28.36 9.53 -12.46
C TYR A 159 -28.60 8.96 -13.86
N LEU A 160 -29.64 8.14 -14.04
CA LEU A 160 -29.96 7.56 -15.36
C LEU A 160 -30.20 8.63 -16.43
N ARG A 161 -30.89 9.72 -16.08
CA ARG A 161 -31.10 10.87 -16.99
C ARG A 161 -29.79 11.58 -17.37
N GLN A 162 -28.81 11.62 -16.46
CA GLN A 162 -27.56 12.36 -16.64
C GLN A 162 -26.36 11.50 -17.03
N ARG A 163 -26.51 10.17 -17.06
CA ARG A 163 -25.43 9.19 -17.22
C ARG A 163 -24.52 9.52 -18.39
N ASP A 164 -25.06 9.68 -19.59
CA ASP A 164 -24.27 9.91 -20.80
C ASP A 164 -23.54 11.26 -20.76
N SER A 165 -24.15 12.28 -20.14
CA SER A 165 -23.52 13.58 -19.94
C SER A 165 -22.38 13.50 -18.93
N ILE A 166 -22.55 12.72 -17.86
CA ILE A 166 -21.52 12.44 -16.85
C ILE A 166 -20.34 11.70 -17.50
N TYR A 167 -20.61 10.68 -18.32
CA TYR A 167 -19.58 9.87 -18.97
C TYR A 167 -18.79 10.72 -19.97
N SER A 168 -19.50 11.50 -20.79
CA SER A 168 -18.88 12.42 -21.75
C SER A 168 -17.98 13.45 -21.06
N LEU A 169 -18.42 14.02 -19.93
CA LEU A 169 -17.62 14.94 -19.12
C LEU A 169 -16.34 14.26 -18.62
N LEU A 170 -16.46 13.07 -18.04
CA LEU A 170 -15.33 12.35 -17.46
C LEU A 170 -14.31 11.91 -18.52
N GLN A 171 -14.76 11.47 -19.70
CA GLN A 171 -13.88 11.15 -20.83
C GLN A 171 -13.03 12.33 -21.29
N LEU A 172 -13.57 13.55 -21.21
CA LEU A 172 -12.86 14.78 -21.59
C LEU A 172 -11.88 15.23 -20.50
N GLU A 173 -12.27 15.10 -19.24
CA GLU A 173 -11.62 15.80 -18.14
C GLU A 173 -10.62 14.93 -17.36
N ILE A 174 -10.86 13.62 -17.19
CA ILE A 174 -10.01 12.74 -16.34
C ILE A 174 -8.58 12.62 -16.88
N GLY A 175 -8.42 12.61 -18.20
CA GLY A 175 -7.13 12.61 -18.88
C GLY A 175 -6.23 11.41 -18.51
N LYS A 176 -4.92 11.65 -18.44
CA LYS A 176 -3.90 10.58 -18.27
C LYS A 176 -3.96 9.86 -16.91
N CYS A 177 -4.69 10.40 -15.92
CA CYS A 177 -4.83 9.81 -14.59
C CYS A 177 -5.93 8.73 -14.52
N TRP A 178 -6.52 8.32 -15.65
CA TRP A 178 -7.62 7.38 -15.72
C TRP A 178 -7.38 6.04 -15.01
N LYS A 179 -6.17 5.46 -15.05
CA LYS A 179 -5.87 4.22 -14.31
C LYS A 179 -5.96 4.39 -12.79
N VAL A 180 -5.50 5.52 -12.28
CA VAL A 180 -5.59 5.83 -10.84
C VAL A 180 -7.05 6.03 -10.45
N PHE A 181 -7.81 6.73 -11.30
CA PHE A 181 -9.25 6.90 -11.12
C PHE A 181 -10.00 5.55 -11.16
N GLY A 182 -9.72 4.67 -12.13
CA GLY A 182 -10.30 3.33 -12.24
C GLY A 182 -10.03 2.45 -11.03
N ARG A 183 -8.83 2.52 -10.44
CA ARG A 183 -8.53 1.83 -9.17
C ARG A 183 -9.39 2.32 -8.01
N PHE A 184 -9.70 3.62 -7.95
CA PHE A 184 -10.60 4.16 -6.94
C PHE A 184 -12.08 3.82 -7.19
N LEU A 185 -12.43 3.51 -8.44
CA LEU A 185 -13.72 2.91 -8.81
C LEU A 185 -13.78 1.39 -8.54
N ASN A 186 -12.75 0.82 -7.89
CA ASN A 186 -12.62 -0.62 -7.63
C ASN A 186 -12.54 -1.49 -8.89
N VAL A 187 -12.12 -0.95 -10.03
CA VAL A 187 -11.80 -1.77 -11.22
C VAL A 187 -10.46 -2.49 -10.97
N PRO A 188 -10.41 -3.84 -11.11
CA PRO A 188 -9.19 -4.60 -10.89
C PRO A 188 -8.03 -4.15 -11.78
N ALA A 189 -6.80 -4.22 -11.27
CA ALA A 189 -5.62 -3.78 -12.02
C ALA A 189 -5.43 -4.55 -13.34
N GLY A 190 -5.71 -5.85 -13.35
CA GLY A 190 -5.65 -6.67 -14.57
C GLY A 190 -6.62 -6.18 -15.65
N GLU A 191 -7.86 -5.86 -15.28
CA GLU A 191 -8.84 -5.31 -16.22
C GLU A 191 -8.44 -3.94 -16.77
N LEU A 192 -7.84 -3.08 -15.95
CA LEU A 192 -7.34 -1.78 -16.40
C LEU A 192 -6.19 -1.94 -17.41
N ASP A 193 -5.33 -2.95 -17.23
CA ASP A 193 -4.25 -3.24 -18.17
C ASP A 193 -4.82 -3.82 -19.48
N GLU A 194 -5.85 -4.67 -19.42
CA GLU A 194 -6.56 -5.17 -20.61
C GLU A 194 -7.30 -4.06 -21.37
N ILE A 195 -7.94 -3.11 -20.66
CA ILE A 195 -8.60 -1.95 -21.28
C ILE A 195 -7.56 -1.05 -21.97
N GLU A 196 -6.39 -0.85 -21.35
CA GLU A 196 -5.31 -0.08 -21.98
C GLU A 196 -4.82 -0.77 -23.26
N GLU A 197 -4.64 -2.08 -23.20
CA GLU A 197 -4.13 -2.87 -24.31
C GLU A 197 -5.10 -2.91 -25.49
N ARG A 198 -6.41 -3.03 -25.24
CA ARG A 198 -7.43 -2.95 -26.29
C ARG A 198 -7.54 -1.55 -26.90
N ASN A 199 -7.28 -0.50 -26.12
CA ASN A 199 -7.49 0.89 -26.51
C ASN A 199 -6.19 1.72 -26.53
N ARG A 200 -5.09 1.17 -27.07
CA ARG A 200 -3.73 1.78 -26.96
C ARG A 200 -3.58 3.20 -27.49
N GLN A 201 -4.48 3.67 -28.36
CA GLN A 201 -4.43 5.04 -28.90
C GLN A 201 -5.62 5.92 -28.47
N ASP A 202 -6.65 5.34 -27.87
CA ASP A 202 -7.87 6.06 -27.52
C ASP A 202 -8.06 6.18 -26.01
N LEU A 203 -7.69 7.34 -25.47
CA LEU A 203 -7.85 7.64 -24.05
C LEU A 203 -9.32 7.78 -23.63
N LYS A 204 -10.18 8.31 -24.51
CA LYS A 204 -11.59 8.51 -24.19
C LYS A 204 -12.30 7.17 -24.07
N THR A 205 -11.97 6.23 -24.94
CA THR A 205 -12.53 4.87 -24.90
C THR A 205 -12.01 4.09 -23.68
N ARG A 206 -10.75 4.28 -23.26
CA ARG A 206 -10.27 3.71 -21.98
C ARG A 206 -11.08 4.19 -20.78
N ILE A 207 -11.34 5.50 -20.69
CA ILE A 207 -12.10 6.09 -19.59
C ILE A 207 -13.54 5.58 -19.60
N TYR A 208 -14.16 5.51 -20.79
CA TYR A 208 -15.51 4.98 -20.96
C TYR A 208 -15.62 3.54 -20.49
N GLU A 209 -14.78 2.65 -21.00
CA GLU A 209 -14.82 1.24 -20.61
C GLU A 209 -14.52 1.05 -19.12
N THR A 210 -13.66 1.88 -18.54
CA THR A 210 -13.41 1.85 -17.09
C THR A 210 -14.67 2.20 -16.29
N LEU A 211 -15.42 3.22 -16.73
CA LEU A 211 -16.68 3.62 -16.09
C LEU A 211 -17.75 2.54 -16.25
N GLU A 212 -17.87 1.99 -17.46
CA GLU A 212 -18.81 0.91 -17.76
C GLU A 212 -18.52 -0.34 -16.91
N ARG A 213 -17.25 -0.75 -16.79
CA ARG A 213 -16.85 -1.88 -15.93
C ARG A 213 -17.10 -1.63 -14.46
N ALA A 214 -16.97 -0.39 -14.00
CA ALA A 214 -17.28 -0.04 -12.62
C ALA A 214 -18.80 -0.06 -12.36
N GLU A 215 -19.60 0.45 -13.29
CA GLU A 215 -21.06 0.46 -13.20
C GLU A 215 -21.66 -0.94 -13.26
N MET A 216 -21.13 -1.82 -14.13
CA MET A 216 -21.58 -3.22 -14.26
C MET A 216 -21.41 -4.06 -12.98
N GLN A 217 -20.65 -3.59 -12.00
CA GLN A 217 -20.56 -4.25 -10.68
C GLN A 217 -21.79 -4.00 -9.80
N TYR A 218 -22.71 -3.14 -10.23
CA TYR A 218 -23.90 -2.76 -9.49
C TYR A 218 -25.14 -3.10 -10.31
N ASP A 219 -26.08 -3.79 -9.67
CA ASP A 219 -27.41 -3.96 -10.25
C ASP A 219 -28.16 -2.63 -10.28
N ASP A 220 -29.19 -2.56 -11.10
CA ASP A 220 -30.13 -1.45 -11.20
C ASP A 220 -30.59 -0.91 -9.84
N ALA A 221 -30.87 -1.80 -8.89
CA ALA A 221 -31.31 -1.46 -7.53
C ALA A 221 -30.22 -0.80 -6.67
N ALA A 222 -28.95 -0.94 -7.06
CA ALA A 222 -27.78 -0.45 -6.34
C ALA A 222 -27.06 0.72 -7.06
N LEU A 223 -27.65 1.31 -8.09
CA LEU A 223 -27.05 2.45 -8.82
C LEU A 223 -26.75 3.66 -7.92
N ASP A 224 -27.54 3.91 -6.87
CA ASP A 224 -27.24 4.95 -5.89
C ASP A 224 -25.89 4.70 -5.18
N GLN A 225 -25.55 3.44 -4.95
CA GLN A 225 -24.27 3.05 -4.38
C GLN A 225 -23.14 3.30 -5.38
N TYR A 226 -23.34 2.97 -6.66
CA TYR A 226 -22.39 3.31 -7.73
C TYR A 226 -22.12 4.81 -7.79
N VAL A 227 -23.16 5.65 -7.76
CA VAL A 227 -23.02 7.12 -7.74
C VAL A 227 -22.20 7.57 -6.53
N GLY A 228 -22.45 7.00 -5.34
CA GLY A 228 -21.65 7.28 -4.15
C GLY A 228 -20.17 6.93 -4.33
N VAL A 229 -19.89 5.77 -4.94
CA VAL A 229 -18.52 5.32 -5.24
C VAL A 229 -17.85 6.22 -6.28
N LEU A 230 -18.56 6.60 -7.34
CA LEU A 230 -18.09 7.52 -8.37
C LEU A 230 -17.65 8.87 -7.78
N LEU A 231 -18.49 9.48 -6.94
CA LEU A 231 -18.18 10.76 -6.31
C LEU A 231 -16.99 10.64 -5.34
N LYS A 232 -16.88 9.54 -4.59
CA LYS A 232 -15.75 9.27 -3.70
C LYS A 232 -14.45 9.01 -4.46
N ALA A 233 -14.54 8.34 -5.61
CA ALA A 233 -13.40 8.09 -6.48
C ALA A 233 -12.84 9.39 -7.07
N LEU A 234 -13.71 10.31 -7.49
CA LEU A 234 -13.31 11.64 -7.97
C LEU A 234 -12.63 12.47 -6.89
N GLU A 235 -13.13 12.41 -5.65
CA GLU A 235 -12.48 13.08 -4.52
C GLU A 235 -11.09 12.49 -4.24
N SER A 236 -10.99 11.15 -4.27
CA SER A 236 -9.73 10.42 -4.02
C SER A 236 -8.71 10.62 -5.15
N SER A 237 -9.19 10.82 -6.38
CA SER A 237 -8.37 11.18 -7.54
C SER A 237 -8.05 12.68 -7.61
N ARG A 238 -8.35 13.45 -6.55
CA ARG A 238 -8.12 14.90 -6.44
C ARG A 238 -8.89 15.75 -7.44
N ARG A 239 -10.01 15.25 -7.97
CA ARG A 239 -10.91 15.94 -8.90
C ARG A 239 -12.20 16.40 -8.22
N LYS A 240 -12.05 17.18 -7.15
CA LYS A 240 -13.18 17.80 -6.43
C LYS A 240 -13.95 18.82 -7.28
N ASP A 241 -13.34 19.33 -8.34
CA ASP A 241 -13.99 20.12 -9.39
C ASP A 241 -15.04 19.30 -10.14
N LEU A 242 -14.70 18.08 -10.59
CA LEU A 242 -15.60 17.19 -11.31
C LEU A 242 -16.70 16.62 -10.42
N LYS A 243 -16.35 16.26 -9.17
CA LYS A 243 -17.33 15.85 -8.15
C LYS A 243 -18.46 16.88 -8.01
N ARG A 244 -18.11 18.16 -7.81
CA ARG A 244 -19.09 19.24 -7.66
C ARG A 244 -19.94 19.46 -8.91
N LYS A 245 -19.33 19.35 -10.12
CA LYS A 245 -20.08 19.43 -11.38
C LYS A 245 -21.11 18.32 -11.48
N ILE A 246 -20.73 17.08 -11.18
CA ILE A 246 -21.64 15.92 -11.25
C ILE A 246 -22.73 16.01 -10.17
N GLU A 247 -22.40 16.40 -8.94
CA GLU A 247 -23.40 16.65 -7.89
C GLU A 247 -24.44 17.69 -8.34
N THR A 248 -24.01 18.75 -9.03
CA THR A 248 -24.92 19.75 -9.60
C THR A 248 -25.78 19.18 -10.72
N MET A 249 -25.25 18.27 -11.55
CA MET A 249 -26.03 17.61 -12.61
C MET A 249 -27.10 16.68 -12.03
N LEU A 250 -26.78 15.97 -10.94
CA LEU A 250 -27.69 15.05 -10.27
C LEU A 250 -28.81 15.74 -9.47
N GLN A 251 -28.69 17.05 -9.23
CA GLN A 251 -29.73 17.86 -8.58
C GLN A 251 -30.73 18.49 -9.56
N ARG A 252 -30.57 18.24 -10.88
CA ARG A 252 -31.45 18.73 -11.96
C ARG A 252 -32.48 17.68 -12.39
#